data_AF-L0I7K2-F1
#
_entry.id   AF-L0I7K2-F1
#
_cell.length_a   1.000
_cell.length_b   1.000
_cell.length_c   1.000
_cell.angle_alpha   90.00
_cell.angle_beta   90.00
_cell.angle_gamma   90.00
#
_symmetry.space_group_name_H-M   'P 1'
#
loop_
_entity.id
_entity.type
_entity.pdbx_description
1 polymer ?
#
loop_
_entity_poly.entity_id
_entity_poly.type
_entity_poly.pdbx_seq_one_letter_code
_entity_poly.pdbx_strand_id
1 'polypeptide(L)'
;MALTRFAGSLLQLVVTVAVLVALGIAAFFVSVFVVSRGAWLAGYEPSGDFVVLAASLLVVAALLGGIPFGRQTEPAEPQEQYDTTGFQ
;
A
#
# COMPACT_ATOMS: atom_id res chain seq x y z
N MET A 1 26.39 -15.69 18.22
CA MET A 1 25.90 -15.33 16.86
C MET A 1 24.38 -15.21 16.75
N ALA A 2 23.57 -15.79 17.65
CA ALA A 2 22.10 -15.60 17.60
C ALA A 2 21.64 -14.18 18.02
N LEU A 3 22.26 -13.62 19.08
CA LEU A 3 21.88 -12.31 19.63
C LEU A 3 22.07 -11.16 18.64
N THR A 4 23.15 -11.15 17.86
CA THR A 4 23.44 -10.09 16.87
C THR A 4 22.46 -10.13 15.69
N ARG A 5 22.00 -11.31 15.29
CA ARG A 5 20.98 -11.46 14.24
C ARG A 5 19.62 -10.95 14.73
N PHE A 6 19.27 -11.23 15.99
CA PHE A 6 18.03 -10.74 16.60
C PHE A 6 18.03 -9.22 16.77
N ALA A 7 19.13 -8.64 17.25
CA ALA A 7 19.28 -7.19 17.34
C ALA A 7 19.21 -6.52 15.96
N GLY A 8 19.83 -7.13 14.94
CA GLY A 8 19.75 -6.67 13.55
C GLY A 8 18.32 -6.71 13.00
N SER A 9 17.56 -7.78 13.24
CA SER A 9 16.16 -7.86 12.80
C SER A 9 15.26 -6.85 13.50
N LEU A 10 15.50 -6.59 14.79
CA LEU A 10 14.73 -5.61 15.56
C LEU A 10 15.01 -4.19 15.07
N LEU A 11 16.27 -3.84 14.86
CA LEU A 11 16.65 -2.54 14.31
C LEU A 11 16.02 -2.32 12.93
N GLN A 12 16.05 -3.35 12.08
CA GLN A 12 15.44 -3.27 10.75
C GLN A 12 13.93 -3.06 10.83
N LEU A 13 13.23 -3.75 11.73
CA LEU A 13 11.79 -3.51 11.98
C LEU A 13 11.53 -2.06 12.38
N VAL A 14 12.31 -1.51 13.32
CA VAL A 14 12.16 -0.13 13.80
C VAL A 14 12.35 0.86 12.65
N VAL A 15 13.39 0.68 11.84
CA VAL A 15 13.65 1.53 10.67
C VAL A 15 12.52 1.41 9.65
N THR A 16 12.05 0.19 9.35
CA THR A 16 10.92 -0.03 8.44
C THR A 16 9.66 0.69 8.93
N VAL A 17 9.30 0.53 10.21
CA VAL A 17 8.13 1.20 10.80
C VAL A 17 8.31 2.72 10.76
N ALA A 18 9.49 3.23 11.12
CA ALA A 18 9.76 4.67 11.08
C ALA A 18 9.61 5.25 9.66
N VAL A 19 10.11 4.54 8.64
CA VAL A 19 9.93 4.92 7.23
C VAL A 19 8.45 4.92 6.85
N LEU A 20 7.70 3.87 7.21
CA LEU A 20 6.26 3.81 6.92
C LEU A 20 5.48 4.95 7.60
N VAL A 21 5.82 5.29 8.84
CA VAL A 21 5.22 6.42 9.56
C VAL A 21 5.55 7.74 8.84
N ALA A 22 6.80 7.95 8.45
CA ALA A 22 7.20 9.16 7.72
C ALA A 22 6.45 9.28 6.37
N LEU A 23 6.29 8.18 5.63
CA LEU A 23 5.51 8.13 4.40
C LEU A 23 4.02 8.44 4.67
N GLY A 24 3.44 7.89 5.74
CA GLY A 24 2.06 8.17 6.13
C GLY A 24 1.82 9.64 6.46
N ILE A 25 2.75 10.27 7.18
CA ILE A 25 2.70 11.71 7.50
C ILE A 25 2.79 12.54 6.22
N ALA A 26 3.75 12.22 5.33
CA ALA A 26 3.88 12.93 4.06
C ALA A 26 2.61 12.81 3.20
N ALA A 27 2.05 11.61 3.10
CA ALA A 27 0.78 11.37 2.40
C ALA A 27 -0.36 12.19 3.00
N PHE A 28 -0.45 12.30 4.32
CA PHE A 28 -1.46 13.11 5.00
C PHE A 28 -1.40 14.59 4.62
N PHE A 29 -0.22 15.19 4.60
CA PHE A 29 -0.08 16.58 4.15
C PHE A 29 -0.52 16.78 2.70
N VAL A 30 -0.17 15.85 1.82
CA VAL A 30 -0.62 15.88 0.41
C VAL A 30 -2.15 15.75 0.35
N SER A 31 -2.75 14.83 1.10
CA SER A 31 -4.20 14.66 1.14
C SER A 31 -4.93 15.90 1.64
N VAL A 32 -4.44 16.58 2.68
CA VAL A 32 -4.99 17.86 3.15
C VAL A 32 -4.98 18.91 2.04
N PHE A 33 -3.85 19.03 1.34
CA PHE A 33 -3.73 19.95 0.21
C PHE A 33 -4.72 19.62 -0.91
N VAL A 34 -4.84 18.34 -1.28
CA VAL A 34 -5.77 17.88 -2.31
C VAL A 34 -7.22 18.20 -1.95
N VAL A 35 -7.65 17.89 -0.72
CA VAL A 35 -9.02 18.15 -0.25
C VAL A 35 -9.31 19.65 -0.21
N SER A 36 -8.39 20.45 0.35
CA SER A 36 -8.57 21.90 0.46
C SER A 36 -8.66 22.57 -0.92
N ARG A 37 -7.75 22.23 -1.84
CA ARG A 37 -7.78 22.76 -3.21
C ARG A 37 -8.99 22.26 -4.00
N GLY A 38 -9.37 20.99 -3.84
CA GLY A 38 -10.54 20.42 -4.48
C GLY A 38 -11.83 21.12 -4.04
N ALA A 39 -11.98 21.40 -2.74
CA ALA A 39 -13.13 22.12 -2.22
C ALA A 39 -13.20 23.56 -2.75
N TRP A 40 -12.05 24.25 -2.82
CA TRP A 40 -11.98 25.60 -3.37
C TRP A 40 -12.42 25.65 -4.84
N LEU A 41 -11.97 24.69 -5.67
CA LEU A 41 -12.39 24.57 -7.06
C LEU A 41 -13.89 24.27 -7.22
N ALA A 42 -14.48 23.60 -6.24
CA ALA A 42 -15.90 23.31 -6.20
C ALA A 42 -16.74 24.45 -5.60
N GLY A 43 -16.12 25.57 -5.21
CA GLY A 43 -16.81 26.71 -4.60
C GLY A 43 -17.26 26.48 -3.15
N TYR A 44 -16.68 25.48 -2.47
CA TYR A 44 -16.94 25.21 -1.06
C TYR A 44 -15.84 25.76 -0.17
N GLU A 45 -16.22 26.21 1.02
CA GLU A 45 -15.30 26.67 2.05
C GLU A 45 -15.42 25.75 3.29
N PRO A 46 -14.77 24.58 3.27
CA PRO A 46 -14.90 23.60 4.32
C PRO A 46 -14.18 24.05 5.60
N SER A 47 -14.73 23.65 6.76
CA SER A 47 -14.03 23.82 8.03
C SER A 47 -12.74 22.97 8.07
N GLY A 48 -11.75 23.44 8.83
CA GLY A 48 -10.48 22.73 8.99
C GLY A 48 -10.64 21.29 9.49
N ASP A 49 -11.57 21.06 10.41
CA ASP A 49 -11.86 19.73 10.97
C ASP A 49 -12.35 18.75 9.90
N PHE A 50 -13.18 19.22 8.96
CA PHE A 50 -13.65 18.40 7.86
C PHE A 50 -12.49 18.01 6.92
N VAL A 51 -11.61 18.96 6.61
CA VAL A 51 -10.45 18.71 5.73
C VAL A 51 -9.51 17.67 6.36
N VAL A 52 -9.26 17.79 7.66
CA VAL A 52 -8.41 16.85 8.42
C VAL A 52 -9.03 15.45 8.45
N LEU A 53 -10.34 15.34 8.71
CA LEU A 53 -11.05 14.07 8.73
C LEU A 53 -11.08 13.40 7.33
N ALA A 54 -11.36 14.17 6.28
CA ALA A 54 -11.37 13.65 4.92
C ALA A 54 -9.96 13.20 4.49
N ALA A 55 -8.94 14.00 4.80
CA ALA A 55 -7.56 13.67 4.48
C ALA A 55 -7.08 12.40 5.22
N SER A 56 -7.44 12.24 6.50
CA SER A 56 -7.06 11.04 7.26
C SER A 56 -7.70 9.77 6.69
N LEU A 57 -8.98 9.85 6.28
CA LEU A 57 -9.66 8.76 5.59
C LEU A 57 -9.00 8.41 4.24
N LEU A 58 -8.60 9.42 3.46
CA LEU A 58 -7.90 9.19 2.20
C LEU A 58 -6.53 8.53 2.40
N VAL A 59 -5.78 8.92 3.44
CA VAL A 59 -4.50 8.28 3.76
C VAL A 59 -4.70 6.82 4.15
N VAL A 60 -5.68 6.52 5.00
CA VAL A 60 -6.01 5.14 5.39
C VAL A 60 -6.39 4.32 4.16
N ALA A 61 -7.23 4.86 3.27
CA ALA A 61 -7.61 4.21 2.02
C ALA A 61 -6.42 3.98 1.08
N ALA A 62 -5.51 4.96 0.95
CA ALA A 62 -4.32 4.82 0.12
C ALA A 62 -3.35 3.76 0.64
N LEU A 63 -3.16 3.70 1.97
CA LEU A 63 -2.31 2.70 2.61
C LEU A 63 -2.88 1.28 2.47
N LEU A 64 -4.20 1.13 2.58
CA LEU A 64 -4.88 -0.17 2.42
C LEU A 64 -5.03 -0.59 0.95
N GLY A 65 -5.26 0.36 0.04
CA GLY A 65 -5.48 0.11 -1.38
C GLY A 65 -4.22 -0.32 -2.14
N GLY A 66 -3.03 0.00 -1.62
CA GLY A 66 -1.75 -0.46 -2.18
C GLY A 66 -1.45 -1.95 -1.93
N ILE A 67 -2.29 -2.65 -1.16
CA ILE A 67 -2.13 -4.08 -0.92
C ILE A 67 -2.61 -4.83 -2.16
N PRO A 68 -1.79 -5.66 -2.82
CA PRO A 68 -2.25 -6.50 -3.92
C PRO A 68 -3.19 -7.55 -3.32
N PHE A 69 -4.49 -7.26 -3.32
CA PHE A 69 -5.53 -8.23 -3.00
C PHE A 69 -5.50 -9.32 -4.09
N GLY A 70 -4.66 -10.34 -3.85
CA GLY A 70 -4.56 -11.62 -4.54
C GLY A 70 -4.89 -11.64 -6.04
N ARG A 71 -3.88 -11.45 -6.90
CA ARG A 71 -3.76 -12.38 -8.03
C ARG A 71 -3.23 -13.69 -7.46
N GLN A 72 -4.12 -14.58 -7.07
CA GLN A 72 -3.75 -15.99 -7.01
C GLN A 72 -3.45 -16.39 -8.45
N THR A 73 -2.18 -16.49 -8.81
CA THR A 73 -1.79 -17.13 -10.06
C THR A 73 -2.25 -18.57 -9.93
N GLU A 74 -3.34 -18.91 -10.62
CA GLU A 74 -3.73 -20.30 -10.84
C GLU A 74 -2.47 -21.06 -11.28
N PRO A 75 -2.09 -22.16 -10.60
CA PRO A 75 -0.95 -22.95 -11.03
C PRO A 75 -1.22 -23.42 -12.45
N ALA A 76 -0.28 -23.16 -13.37
CA ALA A 76 -0.40 -23.60 -14.76
C ALA A 76 -0.69 -25.11 -14.78
N GLU A 77 -1.84 -25.49 -15.34
CA GLU A 77 -2.21 -26.89 -15.51
C GLU A 77 -1.07 -27.60 -16.28
N PRO A 78 -0.60 -28.76 -15.81
CA PRO A 78 0.37 -29.56 -16.56
C PRO A 78 -0.20 -29.84 -17.95
N GLN A 79 0.43 -29.29 -18.98
CA GLN A 79 0.12 -29.64 -20.36
C GLN A 79 0.47 -31.11 -20.53
N GLU A 80 -0.52 -32.00 -20.47
CA GLU A 80 -0.35 -33.39 -20.86
C GLU A 80 0.11 -33.41 -22.31
N GLN A 81 1.41 -33.64 -22.48
CA GLN A 81 2.05 -33.81 -23.77
C GLN A 81 1.50 -35.12 -24.36
N TYR A 82 0.44 -35.01 -25.17
CA TYR A 82 -0.06 -36.10 -25.98
C TYR A 82 1.06 -36.51 -26.95
N ASP A 83 1.72 -37.61 -26.61
CA ASP A 83 2.74 -38.23 -27.43
C ASP A 83 2.08 -38.85 -28.68
N THR A 84 2.18 -38.14 -29.79
CA THR A 84 1.67 -38.60 -31.09
C THR A 84 2.68 -39.46 -31.85
N THR A 85 3.81 -39.84 -31.24
CA THR A 85 4.84 -40.65 -31.91
C THR A 85 4.54 -42.16 -31.95
N GLY A 86 3.42 -42.61 -31.38
CA GLY A 86 2.98 -44.02 -31.37
C GLY A 86 2.29 -44.54 -32.65
N PHE A 87 2.47 -43.90 -33.81
CA PHE A 87 1.89 -44.35 -35.08
C PHE A 87 2.93 -44.60 -36.19
N GLN A 88 4.07 -45.21 -35.86
CA GLN A 88 4.97 -45.81 -36.84
C GLN A 88 5.33 -47.25 -36.45
#